data_AF-A0A6I2FLN0-F1
#
_entry.id   AF-A0A6I2FLN0-F1
#
_cell.length_a   1.000
_cell.length_b   1.000
_cell.length_c   1.000
_cell.angle_alpha   90.00
_cell.angle_beta   90.00
_cell.angle_gamma   90.00
#
_symmetry.space_group_name_H-M   'P 1'
#
loop_
_entity.id
_entity.type
_entity.pdbx_description
1 polymer ?
#
loop_
_entity_poly.entity_id
_entity_poly.type
_entity_poly.pdbx_seq_one_letter_code
_entity_poly.pdbx_strand_id
1 'polypeptide(L)'
;MPRPERSVNPMSGKEIIESVRFGNHAPPSSEYVKTDAGQLVTPEFLSLIQQTLSGKLAESKPDEELDPQVRALAEELAVIHLPEWHSQVGRKLADPTVTSIKQATRVAEYLVKRGVRMHSDLEEIRWAPTPGGLPGAFDTGMHITKDAEGNWPAPDPETFYDLDLIEVKQTDEGFWSATHPRGLSAEAPTKTDAYAALVNQLRHRINEARNSREE
;
A
#
# COMPACT_ATOMS: atom_id res chain seq x y z
N MET A 1 -29.66 -56.13 51.67
CA MET A 1 -28.62 -57.03 51.13
C MET A 1 -28.81 -57.14 49.62
N PRO A 2 -27.77 -57.28 48.77
CA PRO A 2 -26.34 -56.97 48.89
C PRO A 2 -25.91 -55.81 47.93
N ARG A 3 -24.60 -55.59 47.79
CA ARG A 3 -23.86 -54.33 47.50
C ARG A 3 -23.57 -54.03 46.01
N PRO A 4 -23.29 -52.76 45.65
CA PRO A 4 -22.66 -52.40 44.38
C PRO A 4 -21.13 -52.41 44.48
N GLU A 5 -20.46 -53.04 43.52
CA GLU A 5 -19.02 -52.91 43.35
C GLU A 5 -18.69 -51.57 42.68
N ARG A 6 -17.83 -50.79 43.35
CA ARG A 6 -17.23 -49.56 42.83
C ARG A 6 -15.97 -49.94 42.04
N SER A 7 -15.88 -49.44 40.81
CA SER A 7 -14.59 -49.01 40.27
C SER A 7 -14.72 -47.54 39.91
N VAL A 8 -13.94 -46.70 40.59
CA VAL A 8 -13.82 -45.27 40.32
C VAL A 8 -12.56 -45.10 39.49
N ASN A 9 -12.65 -44.41 38.36
CA ASN A 9 -11.55 -43.59 37.91
C ASN A 9 -12.05 -42.12 37.84
N PRO A 10 -11.40 -41.18 38.55
CA PRO A 10 -11.87 -39.82 38.72
C PRO A 10 -11.34 -38.94 37.58
N MET A 11 -12.20 -38.08 37.03
CA MET A 11 -11.94 -36.67 36.70
C MET A 11 -12.94 -36.17 35.65
N SER A 12 -13.63 -35.09 36.03
CA SER A 12 -14.53 -34.24 35.24
C SER A 12 -15.97 -34.74 35.06
N GLY A 13 -16.77 -34.46 36.09
CA GLY A 13 -18.22 -34.53 36.02
C GLY A 13 -18.79 -33.40 35.17
N LYS A 14 -19.30 -33.78 33.99
CA LYS A 14 -20.40 -33.07 33.33
C LYS A 14 -21.40 -34.12 32.86
N GLU A 15 -22.62 -34.02 33.39
CA GLU A 15 -23.78 -34.77 32.91
C GLU A 15 -23.94 -34.54 31.41
N ILE A 16 -24.13 -35.63 30.66
CA ILE A 16 -24.53 -35.55 29.26
C ILE A 16 -26.03 -35.24 29.27
N ILE A 17 -26.37 -33.97 29.09
CA ILE A 17 -27.75 -33.53 28.89
C ILE A 17 -27.91 -33.28 27.39
N GLU A 18 -28.77 -34.10 26.77
CA GLU A 18 -29.20 -34.10 25.37
C GLU A 18 -28.17 -34.38 24.27
N SER A 19 -28.40 -35.51 23.58
CA SER A 19 -27.77 -35.81 22.30
C SER A 19 -28.69 -35.34 21.17
N VAL A 20 -28.30 -34.26 20.49
CA VAL A 20 -28.97 -33.85 19.24
C VAL A 20 -28.29 -34.57 18.08
N ARG A 21 -28.97 -35.56 17.51
CA ARG A 21 -28.57 -36.17 16.23
C ARG A 21 -28.96 -35.22 15.11
N PHE A 22 -28.00 -34.47 14.56
CA PHE A 22 -28.18 -33.86 13.25
C PHE A 22 -27.98 -34.93 12.16
N GLY A 23 -28.87 -34.92 11.19
CA GLY A 23 -29.10 -36.00 10.24
C GLY A 23 -27.91 -36.37 9.36
N ASN A 24 -28.05 -37.52 8.70
CA ASN A 24 -27.12 -38.14 7.76
C ASN A 24 -26.48 -37.13 6.80
N HIS A 25 -25.27 -36.68 7.14
CA HIS A 25 -24.33 -36.15 6.17
C HIS A 25 -23.20 -37.18 6.08
N ALA A 26 -23.04 -37.73 4.88
CA ALA A 26 -21.89 -38.56 4.56
C ALA A 26 -20.61 -37.84 5.01
N PRO A 27 -19.63 -38.55 5.58
CA PRO A 27 -18.39 -37.91 5.99
C PRO A 27 -17.79 -37.19 4.77
N PRO A 28 -17.40 -35.90 4.89
CA PRO A 28 -16.67 -35.25 3.80
C PRO A 28 -15.45 -36.11 3.49
N SER A 29 -15.26 -36.38 2.20
CA SER A 29 -14.12 -37.09 1.65
C SER A 29 -12.82 -36.57 2.24
N SER A 30 -11.87 -37.48 2.43
CA SER A 30 -10.60 -37.36 3.14
C SER A 30 -9.61 -36.33 2.57
N GLU A 31 -9.98 -35.06 2.47
CA GLU A 31 -9.16 -33.99 1.88
C GLU A 31 -8.52 -33.06 2.92
N TYR A 32 -8.86 -33.21 4.20
CA TYR A 32 -8.36 -32.35 5.27
C TYR A 32 -7.53 -33.13 6.29
N VAL A 33 -6.34 -32.61 6.58
CA VAL A 33 -5.44 -33.08 7.64
C VAL A 33 -5.65 -32.20 8.86
N LYS A 34 -5.76 -32.81 10.04
CA LYS A 34 -5.91 -32.08 11.30
C LYS A 34 -4.53 -31.75 11.88
N THR A 35 -4.26 -30.47 12.14
CA THR A 35 -3.02 -30.02 12.80
C THR A 35 -3.03 -30.37 14.28
N ASP A 36 -1.87 -30.31 14.94
CA ASP A 36 -1.73 -30.55 16.39
C ASP A 36 -2.57 -29.58 17.24
N ALA A 37 -2.88 -28.39 16.70
CA ALA A 37 -3.80 -27.42 17.29
C ALA A 37 -5.29 -27.69 16.99
N GLY A 38 -5.58 -28.79 16.30
CA GLY A 38 -6.92 -29.27 16.00
C GLY A 38 -7.60 -28.63 14.79
N GLN A 39 -6.88 -27.84 13.98
CA GLN A 39 -7.43 -27.18 12.79
C GLN A 39 -7.39 -28.12 11.58
N LEU A 40 -8.44 -28.11 10.78
CA LEU A 40 -8.50 -28.85 9.52
C LEU A 40 -7.89 -28.00 8.41
N VAL A 41 -6.82 -28.50 7.81
CA VAL A 41 -6.09 -27.84 6.71
C VAL A 41 -5.88 -28.81 5.56
N THR A 42 -5.79 -28.30 4.34
CA THR A 42 -5.52 -29.17 3.19
C THR A 42 -4.02 -29.48 3.07
N PRO A 43 -3.64 -30.62 2.47
CA PRO A 43 -2.23 -30.96 2.20
C PRO A 43 -1.49 -29.88 1.39
N GLU A 44 -2.16 -29.19 0.47
CA GLU A 44 -1.58 -28.12 -0.34
C GLU A 44 -1.17 -26.92 0.52
N PHE A 45 -2.00 -26.59 1.53
CA PHE A 45 -1.70 -25.51 2.46
C PHE A 45 -0.51 -25.85 3.37
N LEU A 46 -0.40 -27.10 3.81
CA LEU A 46 0.77 -27.58 4.57
C LEU A 46 2.05 -27.55 3.71
N SER A 47 1.94 -27.94 2.44
CA SER A 47 3.06 -27.88 1.50
C SER A 47 3.52 -26.44 1.26
N LEU A 48 2.59 -25.49 1.14
CA LEU A 48 2.90 -24.06 1.02
C LEU A 48 3.65 -23.52 2.25
N ILE A 49 3.23 -23.89 3.47
CA ILE A 49 3.92 -23.51 4.70
C ILE A 49 5.32 -24.12 4.75
N GLN A 50 5.47 -25.39 4.41
CA GLN A 50 6.77 -26.07 4.37
C GLN A 50 7.72 -25.47 3.32
N GLN A 51 7.21 -25.07 2.15
CA GLN A 51 7.98 -24.38 1.11
C GLN A 51 8.43 -22.99 1.57
N THR A 52 7.55 -22.25 2.25
CA THR A 52 7.87 -20.93 2.82
C THR A 52 8.94 -21.03 3.91
N LEU A 53 8.86 -22.05 4.78
CA LEU A 53 9.83 -22.28 5.87
C LEU A 53 11.17 -22.83 5.38
N SER A 54 11.19 -23.57 4.26
CA SER A 54 12.41 -24.17 3.70
C SER A 54 13.20 -23.22 2.78
N GLY A 55 12.70 -22.00 2.55
CA GLY A 55 13.37 -20.99 1.70
C GLY A 55 13.45 -21.36 0.22
N LYS A 56 12.81 -22.47 -0.19
CA LYS A 56 12.63 -22.83 -1.59
C LYS A 56 11.29 -22.28 -2.05
N LEU A 57 11.28 -21.03 -2.51
CA LEU A 57 10.20 -20.55 -3.37
C LEU A 57 10.15 -21.50 -4.57
N ALA A 58 9.00 -22.15 -4.77
CA ALA A 58 8.75 -22.89 -5.99
C ALA A 58 9.03 -21.94 -7.17
N GLU A 59 9.80 -22.42 -8.15
CA GLU A 59 10.00 -21.70 -9.41
C GLU A 59 8.63 -21.27 -9.92
N SER A 60 8.47 -19.96 -10.17
CA SER A 60 7.27 -19.41 -10.79
C SER A 60 6.96 -20.24 -12.01
N LYS A 61 5.79 -20.89 -12.02
CA LYS A 61 5.24 -21.42 -13.26
C LYS A 61 5.25 -20.25 -14.27
N PRO A 62 5.64 -20.49 -15.53
CA PRO A 62 5.65 -19.46 -16.54
C PRO A 62 4.29 -18.78 -16.57
N ASP A 63 4.29 -17.46 -16.58
CA ASP A 63 3.11 -16.58 -16.55
C ASP A 63 1.93 -17.25 -17.27
N GLU A 64 0.92 -17.67 -16.51
CA GLU A 64 -0.43 -17.64 -17.06
C GLU A 64 -0.63 -16.19 -17.48
N GLU A 65 -0.71 -15.96 -18.79
CA GLU A 65 -0.87 -14.63 -19.37
C GLU A 65 -2.09 -13.98 -18.72
N LEU A 66 -1.84 -13.12 -17.73
CA LEU A 66 -2.88 -12.50 -16.93
C LEU A 66 -3.79 -11.71 -17.87
N ASP A 67 -5.10 -11.79 -17.64
CA ASP A 67 -6.07 -10.94 -18.33
C ASP A 67 -5.55 -9.48 -18.28
N PRO A 68 -5.46 -8.78 -19.43
CA PRO A 68 -4.96 -7.41 -19.49
C PRO A 68 -5.63 -6.46 -18.49
N GLN A 69 -6.92 -6.67 -18.20
CA GLN A 69 -7.67 -5.88 -17.21
C GLN A 69 -7.20 -6.17 -15.78
N VAL A 70 -6.87 -7.43 -15.47
CA VAL A 70 -6.33 -7.83 -14.17
C VAL A 70 -4.93 -7.27 -14.00
N ARG A 71 -4.10 -7.34 -15.04
CA ARG A 71 -2.75 -6.78 -15.02
C ARG A 71 -2.75 -5.27 -14.80
N ALA A 72 -3.52 -4.52 -15.59
CA ALA A 72 -3.59 -3.06 -15.46
C ALA A 72 -4.04 -2.63 -14.06
N LEU A 73 -5.08 -3.28 -13.51
CA LEU A 73 -5.55 -2.97 -12.16
C LEU A 73 -4.55 -3.44 -11.08
N ALA A 74 -3.81 -4.53 -11.30
CA ALA A 74 -2.79 -4.99 -10.37
C ALA A 74 -1.60 -4.02 -10.29
N GLU A 75 -1.19 -3.43 -11.42
CA GLU A 75 -0.12 -2.43 -11.47
C GLU A 75 -0.49 -1.20 -10.61
N GLU A 76 -1.72 -0.69 -10.72
CA GLU A 76 -2.23 0.42 -9.89
C GLU A 76 -2.32 0.06 -8.40
N LEU A 77 -2.80 -1.14 -8.07
CA LEU A 77 -2.94 -1.57 -6.68
C LEU A 77 -1.60 -1.92 -6.02
N ALA A 78 -0.57 -2.20 -6.80
CA ALA A 78 0.76 -2.50 -6.29
C ALA A 78 1.37 -1.28 -5.59
N VAL A 79 1.23 -0.09 -6.18
CA VAL A 79 1.67 1.18 -5.60
C VAL A 79 0.62 2.26 -5.87
N ILE A 80 -0.11 2.64 -4.83
CA ILE A 80 -1.17 3.65 -4.91
C ILE A 80 -0.62 4.96 -4.35
N HIS A 81 -0.57 5.97 -5.21
CA HIS A 81 -0.19 7.34 -4.84
C HIS A 81 -1.45 8.14 -4.50
N LEU A 82 -1.62 8.47 -3.23
CA LEU A 82 -2.77 9.22 -2.72
C LEU A 82 -2.42 10.72 -2.64
N PRO A 83 -3.26 11.62 -3.20
CA PRO A 83 -3.04 13.05 -3.12
C PRO A 83 -3.27 13.57 -1.71
N GLU A 84 -2.92 14.84 -1.48
CA GLU A 84 -3.31 15.55 -0.28
C GLU A 84 -4.83 15.54 -0.10
N TRP A 85 -5.29 15.08 1.07
CA TRP A 85 -6.71 14.98 1.33
C TRP A 85 -7.22 16.22 2.06
N HIS A 86 -8.26 16.84 1.51
CA HIS A 86 -8.92 18.00 2.09
C HIS A 86 -10.37 17.69 2.46
N SER A 87 -10.86 18.37 3.50
CA SER A 87 -12.28 18.45 3.81
C SER A 87 -13.03 19.35 2.82
N GLN A 88 -14.36 19.25 2.80
CA GLN A 88 -15.22 20.11 1.97
C GLN A 88 -15.04 21.62 2.25
N VAL A 89 -14.55 21.98 3.43
CA VAL A 89 -14.29 23.36 3.85
C VAL A 89 -12.82 23.78 3.62
N GLY A 90 -12.03 23.00 2.88
CA GLY A 90 -10.65 23.32 2.50
C GLY A 90 -9.61 23.06 3.58
N ARG A 91 -9.98 22.51 4.74
CA ARG A 91 -9.00 22.08 5.75
C ARG A 91 -8.29 20.81 5.30
N LYS A 92 -6.96 20.82 5.30
CA LYS A 92 -6.11 19.63 5.10
C LYS A 92 -6.35 18.57 6.18
N LEU A 93 -6.59 17.34 5.76
CA LEU A 93 -6.89 16.16 6.58
C LEU A 93 -5.75 15.14 6.58
N ALA A 94 -5.05 14.97 5.46
CA ALA A 94 -3.90 14.07 5.34
C ALA A 94 -2.91 14.58 4.30
N ASP A 95 -1.62 14.38 4.56
CA ASP A 95 -0.55 14.60 3.59
C ASP A 95 -0.63 13.60 2.41
N PRO A 96 -0.01 13.91 1.26
CA PRO A 96 0.22 12.94 0.21
C PRO A 96 0.91 11.69 0.75
N THR A 97 0.43 10.51 0.38
CA THR A 97 0.96 9.23 0.89
C THR A 97 1.05 8.19 -0.20
N VAL A 98 1.99 7.26 -0.04
CA VAL A 98 2.12 6.09 -0.91
C VAL A 98 1.76 4.85 -0.11
N THR A 99 0.87 4.03 -0.65
CA THR A 99 0.47 2.75 -0.04
C THR A 99 0.57 1.61 -1.05
N SER A 100 0.67 0.38 -0.57
CA SER A 100 0.81 -0.81 -1.42
C SER A 100 -0.06 -1.95 -0.93
N ILE A 101 -0.59 -2.72 -1.87
CA ILE A 101 -1.35 -3.95 -1.57
C ILE A 101 -0.48 -5.15 -1.93
N LYS A 102 -0.01 -5.88 -0.91
CA LYS A 102 0.90 -7.04 -1.08
C LYS A 102 0.36 -8.13 -2.01
N GLN A 103 -0.96 -8.27 -2.12
CA GLN A 103 -1.62 -9.25 -2.99
C GLN A 103 -2.38 -8.55 -4.14
N ALA A 104 -1.82 -7.47 -4.70
CA ALA A 104 -2.46 -6.64 -5.72
C ALA A 104 -3.08 -7.46 -6.86
N THR A 105 -2.38 -8.44 -7.42
CA THR A 105 -2.90 -9.31 -8.50
C THR A 105 -4.16 -10.07 -8.11
N ARG A 106 -4.17 -10.66 -6.90
CA ARG A 106 -5.34 -11.41 -6.40
C ARG A 106 -6.54 -10.48 -6.15
N VAL A 107 -6.27 -9.27 -5.63
CA VAL A 107 -7.30 -8.26 -5.41
C VAL A 107 -7.85 -7.75 -6.75
N ALA A 108 -6.98 -7.47 -7.71
CA ALA A 108 -7.35 -7.05 -9.07
C ALA A 108 -8.23 -8.10 -9.75
N GLU A 109 -7.85 -9.38 -9.70
CA GLU A 109 -8.63 -10.47 -10.27
C GLU A 109 -10.05 -10.54 -9.67
N TYR A 110 -10.15 -10.40 -8.33
CA TYR A 110 -11.43 -10.35 -7.65
C TYR A 110 -12.27 -9.13 -8.06
N LEU A 111 -11.67 -7.94 -8.17
CA LEU A 111 -12.37 -6.72 -8.58
C LEU A 111 -12.83 -6.78 -10.05
N VAL A 112 -12.02 -7.34 -10.95
CA VAL A 112 -12.41 -7.59 -12.34
C VAL A 112 -13.58 -8.57 -12.40
N LYS A 113 -13.56 -9.66 -11.62
CA LYS A 113 -14.70 -10.59 -11.51
C LYS A 113 -15.96 -9.93 -10.96
N ARG A 114 -15.84 -8.89 -10.13
CA ARG A 114 -16.96 -8.06 -9.65
C ARG A 114 -17.46 -7.02 -10.66
N GLY A 115 -16.81 -6.90 -11.81
CA GLY A 115 -17.19 -5.94 -12.85
C GLY A 115 -16.46 -4.60 -12.80
N VAL A 116 -15.44 -4.43 -11.93
CA VAL A 116 -14.59 -3.24 -11.95
C VAL A 116 -13.72 -3.26 -13.20
N ARG A 117 -13.64 -2.13 -13.90
CA ARG A 117 -12.84 -1.95 -15.12
C ARG A 117 -12.11 -0.62 -15.05
N MET A 118 -10.92 -0.58 -15.66
CA MET A 118 -10.15 0.66 -15.80
C MET A 118 -10.52 1.32 -17.12
N HIS A 119 -10.91 2.59 -17.05
CA HIS A 119 -11.33 3.41 -18.17
C HIS A 119 -10.49 4.69 -18.17
N SER A 120 -9.39 4.68 -18.92
CA SER A 120 -8.42 5.78 -18.92
C SER A 120 -8.98 7.08 -19.49
N ASP A 121 -10.06 7.00 -20.28
CA ASP A 121 -10.85 8.13 -20.76
C ASP A 121 -11.58 8.86 -19.62
N LEU A 122 -11.99 8.13 -18.58
CA LEU A 122 -12.68 8.66 -17.40
C LEU A 122 -11.74 9.15 -16.29
N GLU A 123 -10.43 9.06 -16.48
CA GLU A 123 -9.47 9.62 -15.53
C GLU A 123 -9.62 11.15 -15.45
N GLU A 124 -9.89 11.65 -14.24
CA GLU A 124 -9.93 13.08 -13.91
C GLU A 124 -8.59 13.60 -13.38
N ILE A 125 -7.81 12.69 -12.78
CA ILE A 125 -6.55 12.98 -12.09
C ILE A 125 -5.55 11.85 -12.35
N ARG A 126 -4.28 12.21 -12.48
CA ARG A 126 -3.19 11.25 -12.68
C ARG A 126 -1.99 11.62 -11.83
N TRP A 127 -1.36 10.63 -11.21
CA TRP A 127 -0.08 10.86 -10.54
C TRP A 127 1.05 10.97 -11.57
N ALA A 128 1.94 11.95 -11.37
CA ALA A 128 3.14 12.14 -12.14
C ALA A 128 4.35 12.21 -11.20
N PRO A 129 5.51 11.63 -11.60
CA PRO A 129 6.70 11.61 -10.77
C PRO A 129 7.28 13.01 -10.55
N THR A 130 8.14 13.11 -9.54
CA THR A 130 8.91 14.32 -9.23
C THR A 130 9.70 14.78 -10.47
N PRO A 131 9.56 16.05 -10.90
CA PRO A 131 10.30 16.58 -12.04
C PRO A 131 11.82 16.44 -11.90
N GLY A 132 12.48 15.87 -12.91
CA GLY A 132 13.93 15.66 -12.92
C GLY A 132 14.43 14.57 -11.97
N GLY A 133 13.55 13.91 -11.22
CA GLY A 133 13.88 12.79 -10.34
C GLY A 133 13.76 11.44 -11.04
N LEU A 134 14.54 10.45 -10.58
CA LEU A 134 14.26 9.06 -10.91
C LEU A 134 12.96 8.64 -10.22
N PRO A 135 11.98 8.06 -10.95
CA PRO A 135 10.73 7.62 -10.34
C PRO A 135 11.02 6.50 -9.34
N GLY A 136 10.89 6.81 -8.05
CA GLY A 136 10.98 5.86 -6.96
C GLY A 136 9.60 5.33 -6.57
N ALA A 137 9.51 4.09 -6.09
CA ALA A 137 8.23 3.50 -5.66
C ALA A 137 7.57 4.19 -4.44
N PHE A 138 8.27 5.14 -3.81
CA PHE A 138 7.77 5.97 -2.69
C PHE A 138 7.81 7.46 -3.04
N ASP A 139 7.99 7.79 -4.31
CA ASP A 139 7.93 9.17 -4.77
C ASP A 139 6.52 9.70 -4.57
N THR A 140 6.39 10.80 -3.84
CA THR A 140 5.08 11.42 -3.62
C THR A 140 4.62 12.23 -4.83
N GLY A 141 5.54 12.61 -5.72
CA GLY A 141 5.26 13.26 -7.00
C GLY A 141 4.21 14.36 -6.91
N MET A 142 3.42 14.52 -7.98
CA MET A 142 2.30 15.44 -8.02
C MET A 142 1.16 14.85 -8.82
N HIS A 143 -0.06 15.07 -8.36
CA HIS A 143 -1.24 14.74 -9.14
C HIS A 143 -1.57 15.88 -10.10
N ILE A 144 -1.61 15.55 -11.39
CA ILE A 144 -1.95 16.45 -12.49
C ILE A 144 -3.40 16.21 -12.93
N THR A 145 -4.01 17.25 -13.50
CA THR A 145 -5.34 17.20 -14.12
C THR A 145 -5.21 17.48 -15.61
N LYS A 146 -6.24 17.09 -16.38
CA LYS A 146 -6.27 17.40 -17.81
C LYS A 146 -6.28 18.92 -18.04
N ASP A 147 -5.53 19.38 -19.04
CA ASP A 147 -5.58 20.76 -19.50
C ASP A 147 -6.87 21.06 -20.28
N ALA A 148 -7.01 22.29 -20.78
CA ALA A 148 -8.20 22.74 -21.51
C ALA A 148 -8.41 21.96 -22.83
N GLU A 149 -7.33 21.40 -23.38
CA GLU A 149 -7.31 20.58 -24.58
C GLU A 149 -7.53 19.09 -24.29
N GLY A 150 -7.62 18.70 -23.01
CA GLY A 150 -7.84 17.32 -22.57
C GLY A 150 -6.58 16.47 -22.46
N ASN A 151 -5.39 17.07 -22.59
CA ASN A 151 -4.10 16.38 -22.46
C ASN A 151 -3.63 16.34 -21.00
N TRP A 152 -2.67 15.46 -20.72
CA TRP A 152 -2.02 15.36 -19.41
C TRP A 152 -0.70 16.13 -19.43
N PRO A 153 -0.67 17.39 -18.94
CA PRO A 153 0.56 18.18 -18.94
C PRO A 153 1.59 17.58 -17.98
N ALA A 154 2.87 17.60 -18.35
CA ALA A 154 3.92 17.28 -17.40
C ALA A 154 3.92 18.30 -16.25
N PRO A 155 4.14 17.89 -14.99
CA PRO A 155 4.19 18.81 -13.85
C PRO A 155 5.13 19.98 -14.10
N ASP A 156 4.72 21.23 -13.92
CA ASP A 156 5.67 22.34 -14.03
C ASP A 156 6.65 22.33 -12.84
N PRO A 157 7.98 22.32 -13.05
CA PRO A 157 8.94 22.33 -11.95
C PRO A 157 8.82 23.56 -11.05
N GLU A 158 8.44 24.73 -11.60
CA GLU A 158 8.26 25.95 -10.80
C GLU A 158 7.09 25.78 -9.82
N THR A 159 5.96 25.28 -10.31
CA THR A 159 4.79 24.95 -9.49
C THR A 159 5.08 23.82 -8.50
N PHE A 160 5.90 22.83 -8.86
CA PHE A 160 6.25 21.71 -7.99
C PHE A 160 7.16 22.11 -6.82
N TYR A 161 8.12 22.98 -7.09
CA TYR A 161 9.12 23.52 -6.17
C TYR A 161 8.76 24.96 -5.75
N ASP A 162 7.49 25.18 -5.41
CA ASP A 162 6.95 26.50 -5.08
C ASP A 162 7.64 27.13 -3.85
N LEU A 163 8.36 28.23 -4.09
CA LEU A 163 9.08 28.97 -3.05
C LEU A 163 8.17 29.53 -1.96
N ASP A 164 6.90 29.78 -2.26
CA ASP A 164 5.92 30.30 -1.29
C ASP A 164 5.58 29.28 -0.20
N LEU A 165 5.91 28.00 -0.42
CA LEU A 165 5.73 26.92 0.56
C LEU A 165 6.92 26.77 1.52
N ILE A 166 7.93 27.65 1.45
CA ILE A 166 9.04 27.63 2.40
C ILE A 166 8.56 28.11 3.78
N GLU A 167 8.70 27.25 4.78
CA GLU A 167 8.57 27.62 6.19
C GLU A 167 9.95 27.83 6.81
N VAL A 168 10.14 28.91 7.57
CA VAL A 168 11.40 29.18 8.28
C VAL A 168 11.15 29.32 9.77
N LYS A 169 11.80 28.48 10.57
CA LYS A 169 11.68 28.43 12.03
C LYS A 169 13.06 28.49 12.68
N GLN A 170 13.13 29.07 13.87
CA GLN A 170 14.36 29.01 14.68
C GLN A 170 14.41 27.66 15.40
N THR A 171 15.58 27.02 15.42
CA THR A 171 15.82 25.76 16.14
C THR A 171 16.18 26.04 17.60
N ASP A 172 16.07 25.02 18.44
CA ASP A 172 16.40 25.12 19.87
C ASP A 172 17.88 25.45 20.12
N GLU A 173 18.74 25.20 19.13
CA GLU A 173 20.18 25.48 19.15
C GLU A 173 20.51 26.92 18.71
N GLY A 174 19.50 27.73 18.37
CA GLY A 174 19.66 29.13 17.99
C GLY A 174 19.91 29.37 16.50
N PHE A 175 20.04 28.32 15.69
CA PHE A 175 20.10 28.38 14.23
C PHE A 175 18.71 28.61 13.63
N TRP A 176 18.67 28.95 12.34
CA TRP A 176 17.45 29.05 11.56
C TRP A 176 17.38 27.89 10.57
N SER A 177 16.24 27.22 10.53
CA SER A 177 15.95 26.12 9.61
C SER A 177 14.83 26.54 8.66
N ALA A 178 15.12 26.50 7.36
CA ALA A 178 14.16 26.64 6.29
C ALA A 178 13.77 25.25 5.78
N THR A 179 12.49 24.96 5.65
CA THR A 179 11.95 23.67 5.23
C THR A 179 10.91 23.84 4.14
N HIS A 180 10.93 22.97 3.14
CA HIS A 180 9.95 22.88 2.07
C HIS A 180 9.23 21.54 2.15
N PRO A 181 7.91 21.45 1.85
CA PRO A 181 7.13 20.21 1.96
C PRO A 181 7.64 19.07 1.05
N ARG A 182 8.49 19.37 0.07
CA ARG A 182 9.16 18.37 -0.78
C ARG A 182 10.41 17.74 -0.14
N GLY A 183 10.54 17.81 1.18
CA GLY A 183 11.66 17.19 1.92
C GLY A 183 13.00 17.90 1.72
N LEU A 184 12.98 19.17 1.33
CA LEU A 184 14.19 20.00 1.21
C LEU A 184 14.31 20.87 2.46
N SER A 185 15.52 20.97 3.00
CA SER A 185 15.80 21.85 4.13
C SER A 185 17.19 22.45 4.05
N ALA A 186 17.35 23.60 4.71
CA ALA A 186 18.62 24.27 4.87
C ALA A 186 18.68 24.94 6.24
N GLU A 187 19.82 24.81 6.91
CA GLU A 187 20.07 25.44 8.21
C GLU A 187 21.19 26.46 8.11
N ALA A 188 21.02 27.60 8.78
CA ALA A 188 22.01 28.66 8.79
C ALA A 188 21.94 29.52 10.08
N PRO A 189 23.00 30.31 10.38
CA PRO A 189 23.00 31.19 11.55
C PRO A 189 21.95 32.30 11.52
N THR A 190 21.47 32.71 10.33
CA THR A 190 20.46 33.76 10.19
C THR A 190 19.25 33.28 9.38
N LYS A 191 18.09 33.89 9.64
CA LYS A 191 16.85 33.61 8.92
C LYS A 191 17.00 33.79 7.41
N THR A 192 17.66 34.87 7.00
CA THR A 192 17.90 35.21 5.60
C THR A 192 18.84 34.22 4.92
N ASP A 193 19.88 33.77 5.62
CA ASP A 193 20.83 32.79 5.05
C ASP A 193 20.16 31.43 4.85
N ALA A 194 19.35 30.97 5.81
CA ALA A 194 18.63 29.70 5.71
C ALA A 194 17.63 29.73 4.54
N TYR A 195 16.88 30.83 4.42
CA TYR A 195 15.95 31.04 3.31
C TYR A 195 16.68 31.09 1.96
N ALA A 196 17.75 31.89 1.85
CA ALA A 196 18.52 32.02 0.62
C ALA A 196 19.17 30.69 0.19
N ALA A 197 19.68 29.92 1.15
CA ALA A 197 20.23 28.60 0.90
C ALA A 197 19.17 27.65 0.31
N LEU A 198 17.96 27.62 0.89
CA LEU A 198 16.88 26.78 0.38
C LEU A 198 16.38 27.24 -1.00
N VAL A 199 16.21 28.55 -1.21
CA VAL A 199 15.85 29.10 -2.53
C VAL A 199 16.87 28.73 -3.61
N ASN A 200 18.16 28.77 -3.28
CA ASN A 200 19.20 28.33 -4.21
C ASN A 200 19.11 26.83 -4.54
N GLN A 201 18.77 25.98 -3.55
CA GLN A 201 18.51 24.56 -3.79
C GLN A 201 17.29 24.36 -4.71
N LEU A 202 16.17 25.07 -4.47
CA LEU A 202 14.99 24.98 -5.33
C LEU A 202 15.31 25.41 -6.76
N ARG A 203 16.00 26.55 -6.94
CA ARG A 203 16.44 27.02 -8.26
C ARG A 203 17.28 25.97 -9.00
N HIS A 204 18.21 25.32 -8.29
CA HIS A 204 19.03 24.28 -8.89
C HIS A 204 18.18 23.11 -9.38
N ARG A 205 17.25 22.60 -8.55
CA ARG A 205 16.34 21.51 -8.92
C ARG A 205 15.41 21.86 -10.08
N ILE A 206 14.87 23.07 -10.10
CA ILE A 206 14.03 23.57 -11.20
C ILE A 206 14.81 23.57 -12.50
N ASN A 207 16.05 24.07 -12.48
CA ASN A 207 16.90 24.11 -13.68
C ASN A 207 17.29 22.70 -14.16
N GLU A 208 17.65 21.79 -13.25
CA GLU A 208 17.92 20.39 -13.60
C GLU A 208 16.70 19.73 -14.24
N ALA A 209 15.52 19.91 -13.66
CA ALA A 209 14.26 19.35 -14.17
C ALA A 209 13.82 19.95 -15.52
N ARG A 210 14.20 21.20 -15.82
CA ARG A 210 13.99 21.82 -17.13
C ARG A 210 14.95 21.26 -18.17
N ASN A 211 16.24 21.19 -17.83
CA ASN A 211 17.27 20.68 -18.74
C ASN A 211 17.01 19.21 -19.11
N SER A 212 16.57 18.39 -18.16
CA SER A 212 16.23 16.98 -18.42
C SER A 212 14.99 16.78 -19.31
N ARG A 213 14.24 17.83 -19.65
CA ARG A 213 13.10 17.78 -20.59
C ARG A 213 13.47 18.17 -22.02
N GLU A 214 14.58 18.88 -22.18
CA GLU A 214 15.06 19.32 -23.49
C GLU A 214 15.93 18.26 -24.19
N GLU A 215 16.37 17.24 -23.45
CA GLU A 215 17.07 16.04 -23.93
C GLU A 215 16.10 14.90 -24.30
#